data_AF-A0A235EI14-F1
#
_entry.id   AF-A0A235EI14-F1
#
_cell.length_a   1.000
_cell.length_b   1.000
_cell.length_c   1.000
_cell.angle_alpha   90.00
_cell.angle_beta   90.00
_cell.angle_gamma   90.00
#
_symmetry.space_group_name_H-M   'P 1'
#
loop_
_entity.id
_entity.type
_entity.pdbx_description
1 polymer ?
#
loop_
_entity_poly.entity_id
_entity_poly.type
_entity_poly.pdbx_seq_one_letter_code
_entity_poly.pdbx_strand_id
1 'polypeptide(L)'
;MYVNQPSTPLRLLAATALVLLLSGCDKIPGLGPDPRVAQRDAEAKAIGGACRHALRGLEDCYTLNPKAAKASVFAGWKEMDAYMRENKIEGTPSVLTKAEKPEPRKGGSSSNTEIETETRDPAASRSRS
;
A
#
# COMPACT_ATOMS: atom_id res chain seq x y z
N MET A 1 29.22 34.23 39.32
CA MET A 1 28.74 33.26 38.32
C MET A 1 28.07 34.04 37.20
N TYR A 2 28.77 34.31 36.09
CA TYR A 2 28.19 35.01 34.95
C TYR A 2 27.42 33.99 34.11
N VAL A 3 26.08 34.10 34.11
CA VAL A 3 25.24 33.32 33.21
C VAL A 3 25.44 33.89 31.81
N ASN A 4 26.12 33.13 30.96
CA ASN A 4 26.37 33.49 29.58
C ASN A 4 25.04 33.38 28.83
N GLN A 5 24.35 34.52 28.62
CA GLN A 5 23.02 34.56 28.03
C GLN A 5 23.16 34.55 26.50
N PRO A 6 22.78 33.47 25.79
CA PRO A 6 22.99 33.38 24.35
C PRO A 6 22.12 34.42 23.62
N SER A 7 22.72 35.07 22.63
CA SER A 7 22.12 36.16 21.85
C SER A 7 20.84 35.69 21.14
N THR A 8 19.82 36.55 21.15
CA THR A 8 18.51 36.33 20.50
C THR A 8 18.57 35.80 19.05
N PRO A 9 19.47 36.25 18.14
CA PRO A 9 19.57 35.67 16.80
C PRO A 9 20.07 34.23 16.80
N LEU A 10 20.93 33.85 17.75
CA LEU A 10 21.43 32.48 17.88
C LEU A 10 20.31 31.53 18.33
N ARG A 11 19.40 32.01 19.19
CA ARG A 11 18.20 31.26 19.59
C ARG A 11 17.22 31.06 18.44
N LEU A 12 17.01 32.08 17.61
CA LEU A 12 16.16 32.00 16.43
C LEU A 12 16.71 31.02 15.39
N LEU A 13 18.03 31.07 15.13
CA LEU A 13 18.70 30.10 14.24
C LEU A 13 18.63 28.66 14.77
N ALA A 14 18.80 28.48 16.07
CA ALA A 14 18.67 27.16 16.69
C ALA A 14 17.21 26.64 16.59
N ALA A 15 16.22 27.51 16.78
CA ALA A 15 14.81 27.14 16.65
C ALA A 15 14.43 26.78 15.22
N THR A 16 14.87 27.55 14.21
CA THR A 16 14.60 27.24 12.80
C THR A 16 15.30 25.96 12.37
N ALA A 17 16.54 25.73 12.80
CA ALA A 17 17.25 24.48 12.56
C ALA A 17 16.53 23.27 13.17
N LEU A 18 15.98 23.42 14.39
CA LEU A 18 15.23 22.36 15.06
C LEU A 18 13.90 22.05 14.34
N VAL A 19 13.19 23.08 13.87
CA VAL A 19 11.97 22.92 13.07
C VAL A 19 12.26 22.20 11.74
N LEU A 20 13.37 22.56 11.07
CA LEU A 20 13.81 21.90 9.84
C LEU A 20 14.15 20.42 10.08
N LEU A 21 14.86 20.10 11.17
CA LEU A 21 15.20 18.73 11.54
C LEU A 21 13.96 17.88 11.88
N LEU A 22 12.96 18.46 12.55
CA LEU A 22 11.70 17.75 12.84
C LEU A 22 10.83 17.53 11.59
N SER A 23 10.91 18.42 10.59
CA SER A 23 10.12 18.30 9.35
C SER A 23 10.62 17.21 8.38
N GLY A 24 11.78 16.59 8.65
CA GLY A 24 12.42 15.61 7.75
C GLY A 24 12.22 14.13 8.14
N CYS A 25 11.60 13.83 9.28
CA CYS A 25 11.57 12.45 9.81
C CYS A 25 10.74 11.46 8.98
N ASP A 26 9.77 11.92 8.19
CA ASP A 26 8.94 11.05 7.33
C ASP A 26 9.67 10.56 6.06
N LYS A 27 10.83 11.15 5.73
CA LYS A 27 11.60 10.81 4.52
C LYS A 27 12.97 10.20 4.78
N ILE A 28 13.22 9.71 6.00
CA ILE A 28 14.45 8.98 6.30
C ILE A 28 14.37 7.60 5.63
N PRO A 29 15.26 7.27 4.68
CA PRO A 29 15.27 5.96 4.04
C PRO A 29 15.43 4.86 5.09
N GLY A 30 14.45 3.96 5.20
CA GLY A 30 14.45 2.84 6.15
C GLY A 30 13.70 3.05 7.48
N LEU A 31 13.18 4.26 7.76
CA LEU A 31 12.35 4.53 8.95
C LEU A 31 10.84 4.62 8.64
N GLY A 32 10.44 4.55 7.37
CA GLY A 32 9.04 4.49 6.97
C GLY A 32 8.38 3.15 7.35
N PRO A 33 7.05 3.05 7.24
CA PRO A 33 6.34 1.78 7.38
C PRO A 33 7.00 0.72 6.50
N ASP A 34 7.10 -0.52 6.99
CA ASP A 34 7.64 -1.64 6.22
C ASP A 34 7.06 -1.59 4.79
N PRO A 35 7.88 -1.66 3.74
CA PRO A 35 7.42 -1.51 2.36
C PRO A 35 6.26 -2.47 2.01
N ARG A 36 6.19 -3.62 2.67
CA ARG A 36 5.08 -4.57 2.52
C ARG A 36 3.79 -4.04 3.14
N VAL A 37 3.85 -3.38 4.30
CA VAL A 37 2.69 -2.75 4.94
C VAL A 37 2.19 -1.59 4.09
N ALA A 38 3.11 -0.73 3.63
CA ALA A 38 2.77 0.37 2.74
C ALA A 38 2.11 -0.12 1.43
N GLN A 39 2.64 -1.22 0.87
CA GLN A 39 2.05 -1.86 -0.30
C GLN A 39 0.65 -2.42 0.01
N ARG A 40 0.45 -3.12 1.14
CA ARG A 40 -0.87 -3.66 1.52
C ARG A 40 -1.91 -2.56 1.71
N ASP A 41 -1.52 -1.41 2.25
CA ASP A 41 -2.42 -0.26 2.38
C ASP A 41 -2.73 0.40 1.03
N ALA A 42 -1.75 0.50 0.14
CA ALA A 42 -1.97 0.98 -1.23
C ALA A 42 -2.93 0.06 -2.00
N GLU A 43 -2.73 -1.25 -1.93
CA GLU A 43 -3.62 -2.26 -2.52
C GLU A 43 -5.04 -2.16 -1.94
N ALA A 44 -5.16 -2.01 -0.62
CA ALA A 44 -6.46 -1.85 0.02
C ALA A 44 -7.20 -0.58 -0.45
N LYS A 45 -6.49 0.55 -0.60
CA LYS A 45 -7.08 1.76 -1.18
C LYS A 45 -7.53 1.54 -2.63
N ALA A 46 -6.70 0.90 -3.45
CA ALA A 46 -7.04 0.59 -4.84
C ALA A 46 -8.30 -0.28 -4.94
N ILE A 47 -8.42 -1.30 -4.09
CA ILE A 47 -9.63 -2.14 -3.97
C ILE A 47 -10.87 -1.29 -3.64
N GLY A 48 -10.76 -0.39 -2.68
CA GLY A 48 -11.85 0.51 -2.29
C GLY A 48 -12.33 1.39 -3.44
N GLY A 49 -11.38 2.00 -4.17
CA GLY A 49 -11.69 2.80 -5.36
C GLY A 49 -12.36 1.97 -6.45
N ALA A 50 -11.84 0.78 -6.74
CA ALA A 50 -12.45 -0.14 -7.69
C ALA A 50 -13.88 -0.53 -7.28
N CYS A 51 -14.14 -0.81 -6.00
CA CYS A 51 -15.48 -1.12 -5.51
C CYS A 51 -16.46 0.05 -5.71
N ARG A 52 -16.02 1.31 -5.49
CA ARG A 52 -16.89 2.46 -5.73
C ARG A 52 -17.23 2.60 -7.21
N HIS A 53 -16.22 2.52 -8.06
CA HIS A 53 -16.41 2.56 -9.51
C HIS A 53 -17.31 1.41 -10.00
N ALA A 54 -17.25 0.26 -9.32
CA ALA A 54 -18.11 -0.89 -9.55
C ALA A 54 -19.55 -0.75 -9.03
N LEU A 55 -19.92 0.43 -8.51
CA LEU A 55 -21.22 0.74 -7.89
C LEU A 55 -21.58 -0.19 -6.73
N ARG A 56 -20.59 -0.64 -5.95
CA ARG A 56 -20.81 -1.48 -4.76
C ARG A 56 -20.85 -0.70 -3.46
N GLY A 57 -21.65 -1.24 -2.53
CA GLY A 57 -21.61 -0.88 -1.12
C GLY A 57 -20.33 -1.38 -0.44
N LEU A 58 -19.97 -0.74 0.68
CA LEU A 58 -18.77 -1.10 1.46
C LEU A 58 -18.87 -2.50 2.07
N GLU A 59 -20.04 -2.90 2.55
CA GLU A 59 -20.27 -4.23 3.14
C GLU A 59 -19.94 -5.37 2.15
N ASP A 60 -20.35 -5.22 0.89
CA ASP A 60 -20.00 -6.16 -0.17
C ASP A 60 -18.50 -6.15 -0.45
N CYS A 61 -17.89 -4.96 -0.48
CA CYS A 61 -16.47 -4.80 -0.75
C CYS A 61 -15.61 -5.47 0.35
N TYR A 62 -16.00 -5.37 1.62
CA TYR A 62 -15.36 -6.06 2.74
C TYR A 62 -15.55 -7.57 2.68
N THR A 63 -16.75 -8.01 2.26
CA THR A 63 -17.05 -9.44 2.11
C THR A 63 -16.21 -10.07 0.99
N LEU A 64 -16.01 -9.36 -0.12
CA LEU A 64 -15.19 -9.82 -1.25
C LEU A 64 -13.68 -9.77 -0.94
N ASN A 65 -13.25 -8.84 -0.10
CA ASN A 65 -11.83 -8.59 0.19
C ASN A 65 -11.48 -8.73 1.68
N PRO A 66 -11.63 -9.92 2.29
CA PRO A 66 -11.48 -10.11 3.74
C PRO A 66 -10.04 -9.89 4.24
N LYS A 67 -9.05 -9.91 3.34
CA LYS A 67 -7.63 -9.68 3.66
C LYS A 67 -7.22 -8.21 3.56
N ALA A 68 -8.07 -7.35 2.98
CA ALA A 68 -7.77 -5.94 2.82
C ALA A 68 -8.04 -5.18 4.12
N ALA A 69 -7.19 -4.19 4.43
CA ALA A 69 -7.40 -3.33 5.58
C ALA A 69 -8.66 -2.47 5.37
N LYS A 70 -9.72 -2.72 6.16
CA LYS A 70 -11.04 -2.08 5.99
C LYS A 70 -10.97 -0.54 5.99
N ALA A 71 -10.10 0.03 6.82
CA ALA A 71 -9.89 1.47 6.88
C ALA A 71 -9.30 2.02 5.57
N SER A 72 -8.29 1.35 5.02
CA SER A 72 -7.68 1.72 3.74
C SER A 72 -8.64 1.53 2.57
N VAL A 73 -9.44 0.45 2.55
CA VAL A 73 -10.53 0.26 1.58
C VAL A 73 -11.55 1.40 1.66
N PHE A 74 -11.98 1.79 2.86
CA PHE A 74 -12.90 2.91 3.03
C PHE A 74 -12.30 4.23 2.52
N ALA A 75 -11.03 4.49 2.81
CA ALA A 75 -10.33 5.68 2.33
C ALA A 75 -10.38 5.77 0.80
N GLY A 76 -9.96 4.70 0.10
CA GLY A 76 -9.98 4.66 -1.37
C GLY A 76 -11.38 4.73 -1.96
N TRP A 77 -12.39 4.14 -1.30
CA TRP A 77 -13.78 4.22 -1.74
C TRP A 77 -14.30 5.67 -1.71
N LYS A 78 -14.02 6.42 -0.62
CA LYS A 78 -14.40 7.84 -0.50
C LYS A 78 -13.69 8.72 -1.53
N GLU A 79 -12.40 8.49 -1.73
CA GLU A 79 -11.60 9.24 -2.71
C GLU A 79 -12.16 9.04 -4.13
N MET A 80 -12.47 7.80 -4.49
CA MET A 80 -13.10 7.51 -5.78
C MET A 80 -14.53 8.06 -5.88
N ASP A 81 -15.29 8.09 -4.78
CA ASP A 81 -16.63 8.71 -4.78
C ASP A 81 -16.55 10.21 -5.07
N ALA A 82 -15.66 10.91 -4.36
CA ALA A 82 -15.41 12.32 -4.58
C ALA A 82 -14.97 12.56 -6.03
N TYR A 83 -13.99 11.79 -6.51
CA TYR A 83 -13.51 11.87 -7.88
C TYR A 83 -14.61 11.66 -8.92
N MET A 84 -15.46 10.64 -8.77
CA MET A 84 -16.57 10.38 -9.69
C MET A 84 -17.60 11.51 -9.68
N ARG A 85 -17.90 12.10 -8.51
CA ARG A 85 -18.87 13.19 -8.37
C ARG A 85 -18.36 14.50 -8.95
N GLU A 86 -17.09 14.81 -8.72
CA GLU A 86 -16.42 16.00 -9.26
C GLU A 86 -16.28 15.93 -10.78
N ASN A 87 -15.99 14.74 -11.32
CA ASN A 87 -15.70 14.54 -12.74
C ASN A 87 -16.88 13.97 -13.54
N LYS A 88 -18.04 13.76 -12.92
CA LYS A 88 -19.26 13.18 -13.52
C LYS A 88 -18.99 11.85 -14.23
N ILE A 89 -18.19 11.00 -13.58
CA ILE A 89 -17.85 9.68 -14.10
C ILE A 89 -18.93 8.70 -13.68
N GLU A 90 -19.49 7.99 -14.67
CA GLU A 90 -20.42 6.90 -14.43
C GLU A 90 -19.65 5.65 -14.00
N GLY A 91 -20.13 4.99 -12.94
CA GLY A 91 -19.60 3.71 -12.52
C GLY A 91 -20.09 2.58 -13.42
N THR A 92 -19.33 1.50 -13.47
CA THR A 92 -19.69 0.29 -14.23
C THR A 92 -20.10 -0.81 -13.26
N PRO A 93 -21.38 -1.23 -13.19
CA PRO A 93 -21.81 -2.24 -12.24
C PRO A 93 -21.07 -3.56 -12.47
N SER A 94 -20.48 -4.10 -11.40
CA SER A 94 -19.73 -5.36 -11.49
C SER A 94 -20.66 -6.57 -11.46
N VAL A 95 -20.44 -7.51 -12.37
CA VAL A 95 -21.15 -8.79 -12.46
C VAL A 95 -20.58 -9.91 -11.57
N LEU A 96 -19.42 -9.71 -10.94
CA LEU A 96 -18.74 -10.75 -10.17
C LEU A 96 -19.30 -10.91 -8.75
N THR A 97 -19.89 -12.04 -8.43
CA THR A 97 -20.19 -12.45 -7.04
C THR A 97 -19.00 -13.18 -6.42
N LYS A 98 -19.00 -13.32 -5.09
CA LYS A 98 -17.94 -14.04 -4.38
C LYS A 98 -17.87 -15.46 -4.91
N ALA A 99 -16.75 -15.84 -5.51
CA ALA A 99 -16.54 -17.23 -5.93
C ALA A 99 -16.57 -18.11 -4.67
N GLU A 100 -17.50 -19.06 -4.63
CA GLU A 100 -17.51 -20.09 -3.59
C GLU A 100 -16.16 -20.81 -3.64
N LYS A 101 -15.48 -20.86 -2.49
CA LYS A 101 -14.23 -21.58 -2.38
C LYS A 101 -14.56 -23.06 -2.65
N PRO A 102 -13.96 -23.72 -3.66
CA PRO A 102 -14.26 -25.12 -3.92
C PRO A 102 -13.96 -25.91 -2.64
N GLU A 103 -14.95 -26.68 -2.18
CA GLU A 103 -14.74 -27.65 -1.11
C GLU A 103 -13.56 -28.56 -1.50
N PRO A 104 -12.68 -28.91 -0.55
CA PRO A 104 -11.60 -29.84 -0.85
C PRO A 104 -12.22 -31.18 -1.22
N ARG A 105 -12.25 -31.49 -2.52
CA ARG A 105 -12.63 -32.82 -3.00
C ARG A 105 -11.62 -33.80 -2.41
N LYS A 106 -12.09 -34.70 -1.54
CA LYS A 106 -11.32 -35.87 -1.14
C LYS A 106 -11.09 -36.72 -2.39
N GLY A 107 -9.84 -36.73 -2.87
CA GLY A 107 -9.31 -37.75 -3.77
C GLY A 107 -9.16 -37.33 -5.24
N GLY A 108 -7.93 -37.42 -5.74
CA GLY A 108 -7.64 -37.41 -7.18
C GLY A 108 -6.40 -36.59 -7.55
N SER A 109 -5.25 -37.24 -7.50
CA SER A 109 -3.94 -36.76 -7.97
C SER A 109 -4.00 -36.06 -9.34
N SER A 110 -3.39 -34.87 -9.45
CA SER A 110 -2.64 -34.50 -10.64
C SER A 110 -1.56 -33.49 -10.32
N SER A 111 -0.42 -33.73 -10.95
CA SER A 111 0.92 -33.31 -10.58
C SER A 111 1.14 -31.80 -10.61
N ASN A 112 2.00 -31.38 -9.68
CA ASN A 112 2.74 -30.14 -9.64
C ASN A 112 3.39 -29.83 -11.01
N THR A 113 3.10 -28.66 -11.59
CA THR A 113 4.00 -28.00 -12.54
C THR A 113 4.32 -26.63 -11.97
N GLU A 114 5.42 -26.67 -11.24
CA GLU A 114 6.29 -25.59 -10.81
C GLU A 114 6.60 -24.69 -12.03
N ILE A 115 6.14 -23.44 -11.99
CA ILE A 115 6.63 -22.39 -12.89
C ILE A 115 7.94 -21.89 -12.28
N GLU A 116 9.03 -22.53 -12.67
CA GLU A 116 10.40 -22.14 -12.40
C GLU A 116 10.62 -20.73 -12.96
N THR A 117 10.71 -19.73 -12.08
CA THR A 117 11.19 -18.40 -12.45
C THR A 117 12.72 -18.46 -12.38
N GLU A 118 13.35 -18.75 -13.52
CA GLU A 118 14.81 -18.74 -13.67
C GLU A 118 15.35 -17.34 -13.30
N THR A 119 15.92 -17.24 -12.11
CA THR A 119 16.75 -16.10 -11.70
C THR A 119 18.13 -16.33 -12.28
N ARG A 120 18.45 -15.61 -13.36
CA ARG A 120 19.78 -15.65 -13.97
C ARG A 120 20.72 -14.73 -13.19
N ASP A 121 21.46 -15.28 -12.22
CA ASP A 121 22.58 -14.60 -11.57
C ASP A 121 23.92 -14.94 -12.26
N PRO A 122 24.86 -13.98 -12.42
CA PRO A 122 26.04 -14.10 -13.26
C PRO A 122 27.29 -14.51 -12.45
N ALA A 123 27.62 -15.79 -12.37
CA ALA A 123 28.87 -16.20 -11.72
C ALA A 123 29.33 -17.64 -12.05
N ALA A 124 29.68 -17.94 -13.31
CA ALA A 124 30.57 -19.08 -13.61
C ALA A 124 31.03 -19.08 -15.08
N SER A 125 32.07 -18.31 -15.41
CA SER A 125 32.93 -18.65 -16.55
C SER A 125 34.36 -18.74 -16.05
N ARG A 126 34.74 -19.96 -15.63
CA ARG A 126 36.13 -20.36 -15.48
C ARG A 126 36.54 -21.05 -16.78
N SER A 127 37.57 -20.49 -17.42
CA SER A 127 38.76 -21.19 -17.91
C SER A 127 38.63 -22.72 -18.09
N ARG A 128 38.62 -23.19 -19.34
CA ARG A 128 39.39 -24.34 -19.86
C ARG A 128 39.05 -24.62 -21.34
N SER A 129 39.93 -24.22 -22.23
CA SER A 129 40.47 -25.00 -23.36
C SER A 129 41.58 -24.18 -24.02
#